data_AF-W5Q278-F1
#
_entry.id   AF-W5Q278-F1
#
_cell.length_a   1.000
_cell.length_b   1.000
_cell.length_c   1.000
_cell.angle_alpha   90.00
_cell.angle_beta   90.00
_cell.angle_gamma   90.00
#
_symmetry.space_group_name_H-M   'P 1'
#
loop_
_entity.id
_entity.type
_entity.pdbx_description
1 polymer ?
#
loop_
_entity_poly.entity_id
_entity_poly.type
_entity_poly.pdbx_seq_one_letter_code
_entity_poly.pdbx_strand_id
1 'polypeptide(L)' 'QVDEVFALPLAHLLQEQNQGYTHFCRGGHFQYTLPVFLHGPHRVWGLTAIITEFTLKLLAPGVYQPRLAVPEL' A
#
# COMPACT_ATOMS: atom_id res chain seq x y z
N GLN A 1 -3.07 7.04 24.16
CA GLN A 1 -3.71 5.74 24.45
C GLN A 1 -3.75 4.95 23.15
N VAL A 2 -3.57 3.63 23.21
CA VAL A 2 -3.55 2.74 22.03
C VAL A 2 -4.78 1.82 22.13
N ASP A 3 -5.54 1.73 21.05
CA ASP A 3 -6.76 0.91 20.96
C ASP A 3 -6.40 -0.57 20.66
N GLU A 4 -5.50 -0.80 19.71
CA GLU A 4 -5.07 -2.14 19.32
C GLU A 4 -3.63 -2.12 18.79
N VAL A 5 -2.91 -3.22 19.00
CA VAL A 5 -1.61 -3.49 18.39
C VAL A 5 -1.70 -4.79 17.62
N PHE A 6 -1.31 -4.79 16.36
CA PHE A 6 -1.28 -5.97 15.51
C PHE A 6 0.05 -6.09 14.77
N ALA A 7 0.35 -7.30 14.32
CA ALA A 7 1.50 -7.61 13.48
C ALA A 7 1.06 -8.48 12.31
N LEU A 8 1.71 -8.30 11.15
CA LEU A 8 1.48 -9.09 9.95
C LEU A 8 2.81 -9.65 9.44
N PRO A 9 2.84 -10.90 8.93
CA PRO A 9 4.01 -11.42 8.25
C PRO A 9 4.34 -10.58 7.02
N LEU A 10 5.64 -10.36 6.74
CA LEU A 10 6.06 -9.68 5.51
C LEU A 10 5.52 -10.39 4.27
N ALA A 11 5.49 -11.73 4.27
CA ALA A 11 4.91 -12.52 3.19
C ALA A 11 3.45 -12.15 2.89
N HIS A 12 2.67 -11.76 3.90
CA HIS A 12 1.30 -11.30 3.70
C HIS A 12 1.27 -9.95 2.98
N LEU A 13 2.15 -9.01 3.35
CA LEU A 13 2.22 -7.69 2.68
C LEU A 13 2.80 -7.77 1.26
N LEU A 14 3.68 -8.74 1.00
CA LEU A 14 4.28 -8.96 -0.32
C LEU A 14 3.32 -9.59 -1.33
N GLN A 15 2.24 -10.23 -0.87
CA GLN A 15 1.21 -10.76 -1.78
C GLN A 15 0.48 -9.61 -2.46
N GLU A 16 0.49 -9.61 -3.78
CA GLU A 16 -0.09 -8.52 -4.56
C GLU A 16 -1.61 -8.35 -4.35
N GLN A 17 -2.31 -9.41 -3.96
CA GLN A 17 -3.75 -9.37 -3.63
C GLN A 17 -4.05 -8.55 -2.36
N ASN A 18 -3.04 -8.35 -1.50
CA ASN A 18 -3.15 -7.57 -0.27
C ASN A 18 -2.67 -6.12 -0.48
N GLN A 19 -2.40 -5.76 -1.73
CA GLN A 19 -1.94 -4.43 -2.12
C GLN A 19 -2.97 -3.79 -3.03
N GLY A 20 -3.16 -2.49 -2.87
CA GLY A 20 -3.98 -1.69 -3.77
C GLY A 20 -3.50 -0.26 -3.78
N TYR A 21 -4.14 0.56 -4.61
CA TYR A 21 -3.90 2.00 -4.66
C TYR A 21 -5.22 2.74 -4.59
N THR A 22 -5.26 3.78 -3.76
CA THR A 22 -6.38 4.71 -3.69
C THR A 22 -6.11 5.83 -4.68
N HIS A 23 -7.02 6.03 -5.63
CA HIS A 23 -6.93 7.10 -6.61
C HIS A 23 -7.59 8.36 -6.06
N PHE A 24 -6.80 9.42 -5.87
CA PHE A 24 -7.32 10.73 -5.51
C PHE A 24 -7.55 11.53 -6.79
N CYS A 25 -8.81 11.77 -7.12
CA CYS A 25 -9.23 12.61 -8.22
C CYS A 25 -9.82 13.91 -7.68
N ARG A 26 -9.43 15.06 -8.24
CA ARG A 26 -9.98 16.37 -7.89
C ARG A 26 -10.54 17.02 -9.15
N GLY A 27 -11.83 17.35 -9.13
CA GLY A 27 -12.50 17.97 -10.28
C GLY A 27 -12.57 17.06 -11.52
N GLY A 28 -12.63 15.73 -11.34
CA GLY A 28 -12.65 14.77 -12.44
C GLY A 28 -11.28 14.41 -13.03
N HIS A 29 -10.20 15.08 -12.60
CA HIS A 29 -8.84 14.79 -13.03
C HIS A 29 -8.06 14.01 -11.98
N PHE A 30 -7.26 13.05 -12.45
CA PHE A 30 -6.30 12.31 -11.63
C PHE A 30 -5.29 13.27 -10.99
N GLN A 31 -5.05 13.14 -9.68
CA GLN A 31 -4.00 13.89 -8.98
C GLN A 31 -2.85 12.99 -8.58
N TYR A 32 -3.11 11.98 -7.75
CA TYR A 32 -2.10 11.05 -7.26
C TYR A 32 -2.73 9.75 -6.77
N THR A 33 -1.90 8.71 -6.68
CA THR A 33 -2.22 7.44 -6.06
C THR A 33 -1.49 7.31 -4.74
N LEU A 34 -2.18 6.74 -3.75
CA LEU A 34 -1.55 6.34 -2.49
C LEU A 34 -1.67 4.82 -2.31
N PRO A 35 -0.61 4.14 -1.84
CA PRO A 35 -0.71 2.72 -1.55
C PRO A 35 -1.71 2.46 -0.43
N VAL A 36 -2.35 1.31 -0.50
CA VAL A 36 -3.21 0.78 0.55
C VAL A 36 -2.93 -0.71 0.71
N PHE A 37 -2.75 -1.15 1.96
CA PHE A 37 -2.64 -2.56 2.28
C PHE A 37 -3.99 -3.06 2.81
N LEU A 38 -4.47 -4.13 2.19
CA LEU A 38 -5.77 -4.75 2.38
C LEU A 38 -5.60 -6.15 2.99
N HIS A 39 -6.70 -6.74 3.44
CA HIS A 39 -6.75 -8.12 3.97
C HIS A 39 -5.95 -8.40 5.26
N GLY A 40 -5.50 -7.36 5.96
CA GLY A 40 -5.06 -7.42 7.36
C GLY A 40 -6.21 -7.18 8.36
N PRO A 41 -5.95 -7.19 9.67
CA PRO A 41 -6.95 -6.85 10.69
C PRO A 41 -7.46 -5.41 10.50
N HIS A 42 -6.60 -4.52 10.01
CA HIS A 42 -6.92 -3.14 9.69
C HIS A 42 -6.43 -2.77 8.31
N ARG A 43 -7.19 -1.93 7.60
CA ARG A 43 -6.76 -1.31 6.35
C ARG A 43 -5.68 -0.27 6.66
N VAL A 44 -4.49 -0.42 6.08
CA VAL A 44 -3.39 0.55 6.24
C VAL A 44 -3.34 1.44 5.00
N TRP A 45 -3.48 2.75 5.18
CA TRP A 45 -3.55 3.75 4.12
C TRP A 45 -2.84 5.06 4.52
N GLY A 46 -2.66 5.97 3.58
CA GLY A 46 -2.01 7.27 3.83
C GLY A 46 -0.51 7.15 4.08
N LEU A 47 0.04 8.01 4.95
CA LEU A 47 1.48 8.09 5.19
C LEU A 47 2.08 6.77 5.69
N THR A 48 1.37 6.05 6.56
CA THR A 48 1.83 4.74 7.06
C THR A 48 1.99 3.74 5.92
N ALA A 49 1.05 3.70 4.96
CA ALA A 49 1.18 2.83 3.80
C ALA A 49 2.36 3.22 2.90
N ILE A 50 2.63 4.53 2.73
CA ILE A 50 3.79 5.01 1.97
C ILE A 50 5.10 4.52 2.60
N ILE A 51 5.25 4.69 3.92
CA ILE A 51 6.45 4.25 4.64
C ILE A 51 6.60 2.73 4.56
N THR A 52 5.50 1.97 4.75
CA THR A 52 5.50 0.52 4.62
C THR A 52 5.91 0.08 3.21
N GLU A 53 5.40 0.74 2.16
CA GLU A 53 5.78 0.45 0.77
C GLU A 53 7.29 0.65 0.56
N PHE A 54 7.86 1.78 0.99
CA PHE A 54 9.30 2.01 0.89
C PHE A 54 10.12 0.98 1.66
N THR A 55 9.63 0.60 2.84
CA THR A 55 10.27 -0.42 3.68
C THR A 55 10.27 -1.78 2.99
N LEU A 56 9.17 -2.18 2.35
CA LEU A 56 9.08 -3.44 1.60
C LEU A 56 9.98 -3.43 0.35
N LYS A 57 10.04 -2.31 -0.38
CA LYS A 57 10.97 -2.11 -1.49
C LYS A 57 12.43 -2.26 -1.07
N LEU A 58 12.78 -1.78 0.13
CA LEU A 58 14.13 -1.89 0.69
C LEU A 58 14.45 -3.29 1.21
N LEU A 59 13.50 -3.93 1.91
CA LEU A 59 13.71 -5.23 2.56
C LEU A 59 13.67 -6.41 1.57
N ALA A 60 12.84 -6.32 0.53
CA ALA A 60 12.62 -7.40 -0.42
C ALA A 60 12.67 -6.89 -1.87
N PRO A 61 13.81 -6.36 -2.33
CA PRO A 61 13.96 -5.88 -3.70
C PRO A 61 13.72 -7.02 -4.70
N GLY A 62 12.83 -6.78 -5.66
CA GLY A 62 12.47 -7.76 -6.71
C GLY A 62 11.33 -8.71 -6.36
N VAL A 63 10.99 -8.88 -5.08
CA VAL A 63 9.81 -9.65 -4.64
C VAL A 63 8.60 -8.76 -4.47
N TYR A 64 8.79 -7.55 -3.94
CA TYR A 64 7.72 -6.58 -3.84
C TYR A 64 7.40 -5.97 -5.22
N GLN A 65 6.26 -6.35 -5.79
CA GLN A 65 5.74 -5.79 -7.05
C GLN A 65 4.59 -4.82 -6.76
N PRO A 66 4.86 -3.49 -6.73
CA PRO A 66 3.79 -2.51 -6.56
C PRO A 66 2.83 -2.58 -7.74
N ARG A 67 1.55 -2.88 -7.49
CA ARG A 67 0.47 -2.75 -8.49
C ARG A 67 0.14 -1.29 -8.77
N LEU A 68 1.13 -0.48 -9.10
CA LEU A 68 0.87 0.85 -9.63
C LEU A 68 0.16 0.65 -10.96
N ALA A 69 -1.16 0.84 -10.95
CA ALA A 69 -1.89 1.17 -12.17
C ALA A 69 -1.38 2.54 -12.60
N VAL A 70 -0.20 2.56 -13.25
CA VAL A 70 0.25 3.71 -14.03
C VAL A 70 -0.84 3.85 -15.10
N PRO A 71 -1.59 4.96 -15.13
CA PRO A 71 -2.45 5.20 -16.27
C PRO A 71 -1.52 5.22 -17.49
N GLU A 72 -1.76 4.34 -18.46
CA GLU A 72 -1.07 4.45 -19.75
C GLU A 72 -1.33 5.85 -20.27
N LEU A 73 -0.23 6.56 -20.55
CA LEU A 73 -0.19 7.98 -20.86
C LEU A 73 -0.59 8.21 -22.32
#